data_AF-H5TTM2-F1
#
_entry.id   AF-H5TTM2-F1
#
_cell.length_a   1.000
_cell.length_b   1.000
_cell.length_c   1.000
_cell.angle_alpha   90.00
_cell.angle_beta   90.00
_cell.angle_gamma   90.00
#
_symmetry.space_group_name_H-M   'P 1'
#
loop_
_entity.id
_entity.type
_entity.pdbx_description
1 polymer ?
#
loop_
_entity_poly.entity_id
_entity_poly.type
_entity_poly.pdbx_seq_one_letter_code
_entity_poly.pdbx_strand_id
1 'polypeptide(L)'
;MLIRGIVAAAVVVSAVADTGGQPLWAAVVGWVAVCVVVALLVRSVLRDRNAQSWGTQVSTLHATSLMAASVVAACAFHGGATVWLPYVGVAGAAMSQTPALVSALIALPSVATLGLLMWLQTHNAWAVCINMASAAAVFVFVQLRRRQREAAELAASQREIIAAERARTAVADQQREISAQLHDVLAHTLSGLIITLQGATLMAQRESSSAELTDTLRTATTLARDGLGEARAAVESLRDDSMSDQPEALAPWLAKTLRQLRSGAGLDVMVSGDVEDLAPRWRDLARSVLMEGLTNSMRHAAGAPVRIVLTKDVVQVTSIGDPTRFVDRGHASGGRGLTGLAERVSAAGGTLHYGSTAAGFELSMHMGTGRSETGPMDTGRVGT
;
A
#
# COMPACT_ATOMS: atom_id res chain seq x y z
N MET A 1 30.47 -18.09 5.82
CA MET A 1 30.76 -19.29 6.63
C MET A 1 32.21 -19.75 6.49
N LEU A 2 32.70 -20.00 5.26
CA LEU A 2 34.08 -20.44 4.99
C LEU A 2 35.16 -19.56 5.65
N ILE A 3 35.04 -18.24 5.52
CA ILE A 3 36.02 -17.27 6.07
C ILE A 3 36.18 -17.39 7.60
N ARG A 4 35.08 -17.53 8.35
CA ARG A 4 35.15 -17.58 9.83
C ARG A 4 35.76 -18.90 10.34
N GLY A 5 35.54 -20.01 9.61
CA GLY A 5 36.18 -21.30 9.91
C GLY A 5 37.69 -21.28 9.66
N ILE A 6 38.12 -20.66 8.56
CA ILE A 6 39.55 -20.45 8.25
C ILE A 6 40.21 -19.58 9.33
N VAL A 7 39.54 -18.51 9.77
CA VAL A 7 40.05 -17.64 10.85
C VAL A 7 40.18 -18.41 12.16
N ALA A 8 39.19 -19.22 12.55
CA ALA A 8 39.26 -20.02 13.77
C ALA A 8 40.42 -21.05 13.73
N ALA A 9 40.63 -21.70 12.58
CA ALA A 9 41.77 -22.61 12.40
C ALA A 9 43.12 -21.88 12.48
N ALA A 10 43.24 -20.71 11.85
CA ALA A 10 44.44 -19.88 11.91
C ALA A 10 44.75 -19.43 13.34
N VAL A 11 43.74 -19.03 14.12
CA VAL A 11 43.86 -18.68 15.54
C VAL A 11 44.47 -19.83 16.35
N VAL A 12 44.00 -21.06 16.14
CA VAL A 12 44.51 -22.25 16.84
C VAL A 12 45.93 -22.59 16.43
N VAL A 13 46.23 -22.61 15.12
CA VAL A 13 47.57 -22.91 14.61
C VAL A 13 48.62 -21.92 15.14
N SER A 14 48.28 -20.63 15.17
CA SER A 14 49.17 -19.60 15.72
C SER A 14 49.41 -19.75 17.22
N ALA A 15 48.37 -20.08 18.00
CA ALA A 15 48.53 -20.32 19.44
C ALA A 15 49.43 -21.53 19.73
N VAL A 16 49.33 -22.61 18.94
CA VAL A 16 50.22 -23.78 19.06
C VAL A 16 51.67 -23.39 18.80
N ALA A 17 51.94 -22.59 17.76
CA ALA A 17 53.30 -22.16 17.42
C ALA A 17 53.97 -21.34 18.52
N ASP A 18 53.21 -20.52 19.25
CA ASP A 18 53.72 -19.62 20.29
C ASP A 18 53.66 -20.21 21.72
N THR A 19 53.21 -21.46 21.88
CA THR A 19 53.12 -22.11 23.20
C THR A 19 54.52 -22.49 23.74
N GLY A 20 55.51 -22.71 22.86
CA GLY A 20 56.87 -23.07 23.24
C GLY A 20 57.60 -21.92 23.96
N GLY A 21 58.05 -22.16 25.19
CA GLY A 21 58.85 -21.19 25.97
C GLY A 21 58.06 -20.26 26.89
N GLN A 22 56.73 -20.36 26.93
CA GLN A 22 55.90 -19.59 27.87
C GLN A 22 55.79 -20.29 29.24
N PRO A 23 55.68 -19.54 30.35
CA PRO A 23 55.39 -20.13 31.65
C PRO A 23 54.00 -20.77 31.65
N LEU A 24 53.83 -21.88 32.39
CA LEU A 24 52.61 -22.71 32.37
C LEU A 24 51.32 -21.90 32.60
N TRP A 25 51.34 -20.94 33.53
CA TRP A 25 50.17 -20.11 33.82
C TRP A 25 49.77 -19.24 32.62
N ALA A 26 50.72 -18.70 31.87
CA ALA A 26 50.45 -17.86 30.70
C ALA A 26 49.91 -18.70 29.54
N ALA A 27 50.49 -19.90 29.32
CA ALA A 27 49.97 -20.85 28.34
C ALA A 27 48.51 -21.23 28.63
N VAL A 28 48.17 -21.52 29.90
CA VAL A 28 46.79 -21.85 30.30
C VAL A 28 45.84 -20.68 30.04
N VAL A 29 46.20 -19.46 30.46
CA VAL A 29 45.37 -18.26 30.24
C VAL A 29 45.17 -17.97 28.75
N GLY A 30 46.23 -18.09 27.94
CA GLY A 30 46.18 -17.88 26.50
C GLY A 30 45.28 -18.90 25.79
N TRP A 31 45.39 -20.17 26.14
CA TRP A 31 44.55 -21.23 25.57
C TRP A 31 43.08 -21.07 25.96
N VAL A 32 42.76 -20.67 27.19
CA VAL A 32 41.39 -20.34 27.61
C VAL A 32 40.83 -19.19 26.77
N ALA A 33 41.61 -18.13 26.56
CA ALA A 33 41.19 -16.99 25.75
C ALA A 33 40.97 -17.38 24.27
N VAL A 34 41.84 -18.22 23.70
CA VAL A 34 41.69 -18.78 22.35
C VAL A 34 40.42 -19.61 22.24
N CYS A 35 40.12 -20.48 23.21
CA CYS A 35 38.88 -21.24 23.25
C CYS A 35 37.64 -20.34 23.27
N VAL A 36 37.68 -19.24 24.04
CA VAL A 36 36.59 -18.24 24.06
C VAL A 36 36.42 -17.56 22.69
N VAL A 37 37.52 -17.16 22.03
CA VAL A 37 37.48 -16.58 20.67
C VAL A 37 36.85 -17.56 19.69
N VAL A 38 37.31 -18.82 19.67
CA VAL A 38 36.79 -19.86 18.78
C VAL A 38 35.31 -20.13 19.07
N ALA A 39 34.91 -20.25 20.34
CA ALA A 39 33.52 -20.47 20.73
C ALA A 39 32.60 -19.32 20.27
N LEU A 40 33.05 -18.08 20.42
CA LEU A 40 32.29 -16.90 19.96
C LEU A 40 32.18 -16.86 18.43
N LEU A 41 33.24 -17.22 17.70
CA LEU A 41 33.21 -17.34 16.24
C LEU A 41 32.26 -18.43 15.78
N VAL A 42 32.34 -19.63 16.37
CA VAL A 42 31.45 -20.76 16.06
C VAL A 42 30.00 -20.39 16.32
N ARG A 43 29.71 -19.77 17.47
CA ARG A 43 28.36 -19.31 17.83
C ARG A 43 27.84 -18.26 16.85
N SER A 44 28.69 -17.36 16.33
CA SER A 44 28.31 -16.42 15.27
C SER A 44 27.91 -17.12 13.96
N VAL A 45 28.60 -18.21 13.59
CA VAL A 45 28.31 -18.99 12.38
C VAL A 45 27.00 -19.78 12.52
N LEU A 46 26.82 -20.44 13.67
CA LEU A 46 25.63 -21.25 13.94
C LEU A 46 24.36 -20.39 13.97
N ARG A 47 24.47 -19.14 14.42
CA ARG A 47 23.30 -18.25 14.51
C ARG A 47 22.96 -17.57 13.19
N ASP A 48 23.94 -17.23 12.37
CA ASP A 48 23.70 -16.79 10.98
C ASP A 48 22.98 -17.89 10.17
N ARG A 49 23.27 -19.17 10.44
CA ARG A 49 22.53 -20.31 9.83
C ARG A 49 21.05 -20.34 10.23
N ASN A 50 20.72 -19.88 11.43
CA ASN A 50 19.36 -19.93 11.95
C ASN A 50 18.54 -18.67 11.62
N ALA A 51 19.03 -17.80 10.73
CA ALA A 51 18.42 -16.53 10.30
C ALA A 51 17.97 -15.59 11.45
N GLN A 52 18.48 -15.80 12.66
CA GLN A 52 18.03 -15.06 13.83
C GLN A 52 18.89 -13.81 14.01
N SER A 53 18.33 -12.65 13.68
CA SER A 53 18.99 -11.37 13.87
C SER A 53 19.33 -11.16 15.35
N TRP A 54 20.53 -10.63 15.59
CA TRP A 54 20.92 -10.28 16.95
C TRP A 54 20.33 -8.91 17.26
N GLY A 55 19.73 -8.76 18.44
CA GLY A 55 19.52 -7.42 18.98
C GLY A 55 20.85 -6.67 19.05
N THR A 56 20.83 -5.36 18.82
CA THR A 56 22.03 -4.51 18.82
C THR A 56 22.87 -4.69 20.10
N GLN A 57 22.23 -4.84 21.26
CA GLN A 57 22.86 -5.13 22.55
C GLN A 57 23.60 -6.48 22.61
N VAL A 58 23.03 -7.51 21.98
CA VAL A 58 23.66 -8.84 21.93
C VAL A 58 24.88 -8.78 20.98
N SER A 59 24.78 -8.01 19.89
CA SER A 59 25.87 -7.77 18.94
C SER A 59 27.04 -7.00 19.54
N THR A 60 26.77 -5.93 20.29
CA THR A 60 27.82 -5.19 21.03
C THR A 60 28.48 -6.07 22.08
N LEU A 61 27.71 -6.82 22.88
CA LEU A 61 28.26 -7.67 23.93
C LEU A 61 29.17 -8.76 23.37
N HIS A 62 28.81 -9.34 22.24
CA HIS A 62 29.63 -10.36 21.61
C HIS A 62 30.85 -9.81 20.89
N ALA A 63 30.76 -8.65 20.23
CA ALA A 63 31.91 -7.98 19.67
C ALA A 63 32.93 -7.60 20.75
N THR A 64 32.45 -7.02 21.87
CA THR A 64 33.29 -6.67 23.02
C THR A 64 33.89 -7.91 23.68
N SER A 65 33.13 -9.00 23.86
CA SER A 65 33.64 -10.27 24.41
C SER A 65 34.70 -10.91 23.51
N LEU A 66 34.47 -10.94 22.20
CA LEU A 66 35.43 -11.47 21.22
C LEU A 66 36.72 -10.65 21.24
N MET A 67 36.58 -9.34 21.32
CA MET A 67 37.71 -8.42 21.38
C MET A 67 38.52 -8.56 22.67
N ALA A 68 37.85 -8.61 23.83
CA ALA A 68 38.51 -8.81 25.12
C ALA A 68 39.30 -10.13 25.15
N ALA A 69 38.69 -11.22 24.65
CA ALA A 69 39.35 -12.52 24.57
C ALA A 69 40.57 -12.49 23.62
N SER A 70 40.49 -11.80 22.47
CA SER A 70 41.64 -11.62 21.57
C SER A 70 42.79 -10.84 22.21
N VAL A 71 42.51 -9.81 23.01
CA VAL A 71 43.54 -9.03 23.72
C VAL A 71 44.20 -9.88 24.80
N VAL A 72 43.42 -10.64 25.58
CA VAL A 72 43.97 -11.55 26.61
C VAL A 72 44.87 -12.62 25.97
N ALA A 73 44.45 -13.20 24.84
CA ALA A 73 45.27 -14.16 24.10
C ALA A 73 46.58 -13.54 23.60
N ALA A 74 46.53 -12.31 23.08
CA ALA A 74 47.72 -11.59 22.63
C ALA A 74 48.69 -11.24 23.77
N CYS A 75 48.19 -10.93 24.98
CA CYS A 75 49.05 -10.72 26.15
C CYS A 75 49.71 -12.01 26.66
N ALA A 76 49.03 -13.15 26.52
CA ALA A 76 49.51 -14.44 27.02
C ALA A 76 50.59 -15.05 26.12
N PHE A 77 50.52 -14.82 24.81
CA PHE A 77 51.45 -15.34 23.82
C PHE A 77 52.31 -14.20 23.26
N HIS A 78 53.59 -14.20 23.59
CA HIS A 78 54.54 -13.13 23.22
C HIS A 78 55.18 -13.31 21.83
N GLY A 79 54.68 -14.25 21.03
CA GLY A 79 55.24 -14.56 19.71
C GLY A 79 54.63 -13.73 18.59
N GLY A 80 55.33 -13.63 17.46
CA GLY A 80 54.87 -12.88 16.30
C GLY A 80 53.59 -13.42 15.66
N ALA A 81 53.21 -14.67 15.98
CA ALA A 81 52.04 -15.32 15.42
C ALA A 81 50.73 -14.94 16.11
N THR A 82 50.72 -14.30 17.28
CA THR A 82 49.49 -13.82 17.93
C THR A 82 49.10 -12.39 17.58
N VAL A 83 49.94 -11.69 16.80
CA VAL A 83 49.73 -10.29 16.36
C VAL A 83 48.44 -10.10 15.55
N TRP A 84 47.93 -11.15 14.88
CA TRP A 84 46.72 -11.09 14.07
C TRP A 84 45.41 -11.44 14.79
N LEU A 85 45.45 -12.06 15.98
CA LEU A 85 44.26 -12.40 16.79
C LEU A 85 43.32 -11.22 17.09
N PRO A 86 43.81 -9.98 17.27
CA PRO A 86 42.95 -8.85 17.52
C PRO A 86 42.28 -8.27 16.26
N TYR A 87 42.83 -8.53 15.07
CA TYR A 87 42.14 -8.20 13.82
C TYR A 87 40.83 -8.99 13.69
N VAL A 88 40.74 -10.15 14.35
CA VAL A 88 39.49 -10.92 14.49
C VAL A 88 38.49 -10.17 15.37
N GLY A 89 38.94 -9.53 16.44
CA GLY A 89 38.12 -8.66 17.29
C GLY A 89 37.65 -7.38 16.57
N VAL A 90 38.55 -6.72 15.83
CA VAL A 90 38.24 -5.54 15.00
C VAL A 90 37.27 -5.91 13.88
N ALA A 91 37.50 -7.03 13.19
CA ALA A 91 36.57 -7.54 12.19
C ALA A 91 35.23 -7.90 12.81
N GLY A 92 35.20 -8.53 13.99
CA GLY A 92 33.98 -8.85 14.73
C GLY A 92 33.18 -7.61 15.12
N ALA A 93 33.85 -6.56 15.60
CA ALA A 93 33.23 -5.27 15.93
C ALA A 93 32.82 -4.46 14.70
N ALA A 94 33.51 -4.60 13.57
CA ALA A 94 33.08 -4.00 12.30
C ALA A 94 31.92 -4.80 11.66
N MET A 95 31.81 -6.09 11.98
CA MET A 95 30.72 -6.96 11.52
C MET A 95 29.50 -6.94 12.44
N SER A 96 29.55 -6.29 13.61
CA SER A 96 28.36 -6.12 14.45
C SER A 96 27.35 -5.21 13.77
N GLN A 97 26.05 -5.42 14.02
CA GLN A 97 24.94 -4.64 13.44
C GLN A 97 24.85 -3.21 14.04
N THR A 98 25.94 -2.69 14.58
CA THR A 98 25.99 -1.48 15.38
C THR A 98 26.37 -0.28 14.53
N PRO A 99 26.02 0.95 14.97
CA PRO A 99 26.49 2.16 14.31
C PRO A 99 28.02 2.17 14.22
N ALA A 100 28.55 2.72 13.13
CA ALA A 100 30.00 2.76 12.88
C ALA A 100 30.79 3.41 14.03
N LEU A 101 30.19 4.39 14.70
CA LEU A 101 30.76 5.06 15.87
C LEU A 101 30.95 4.10 17.05
N VAL A 102 29.94 3.26 17.35
CA VAL A 102 30.01 2.28 18.44
C VAL A 102 31.05 1.21 18.13
N SER A 103 31.09 0.73 16.88
CA SER A 103 32.12 -0.21 16.42
C SER A 103 33.54 0.39 16.52
N ALA A 104 33.70 1.68 16.24
CA ALA A 104 34.98 2.37 16.37
C ALA A 104 35.40 2.56 17.84
N LEU A 105 34.47 2.94 18.72
CA LEU A 105 34.73 3.06 20.17
C LEU A 105 35.16 1.73 20.79
N ILE A 106 34.66 0.61 20.27
CA ILE A 106 35.09 -0.74 20.66
C ILE A 106 36.49 -1.02 20.07
N ALA A 107 36.72 -0.79 18.78
CA ALA A 107 37.97 -1.17 18.11
C ALA A 107 39.20 -0.33 18.54
N LEU A 108 39.05 0.98 18.77
CA LEU A 108 40.17 1.91 18.99
C LEU A 108 41.04 1.58 20.22
N PRO A 109 40.48 1.36 21.43
CA PRO A 109 41.28 1.02 22.61
C PRO A 109 42.09 -0.26 22.43
N SER A 110 41.55 -1.23 21.69
CA SER A 110 42.24 -2.50 21.43
C SER A 110 43.41 -2.32 20.48
N VAL A 111 43.22 -1.60 19.38
CA VAL A 111 44.31 -1.26 18.45
C VAL A 111 45.42 -0.49 19.18
N ALA A 112 45.05 0.45 20.06
CA ALA A 112 46.02 1.20 20.87
C ALA A 112 46.78 0.30 21.87
N THR A 113 46.06 -0.59 22.56
CA THR A 113 46.66 -1.55 23.52
C THR A 113 47.68 -2.46 22.83
N LEU A 114 47.39 -2.89 21.60
CA LEU A 114 48.28 -3.74 20.83
C LEU A 114 49.48 -2.99 20.28
N GLY A 115 49.28 -1.78 19.78
CA GLY A 115 50.38 -0.92 19.37
C GLY A 115 51.37 -0.71 20.52
N LEU A 116 50.86 -0.52 21.74
CA LEU A 116 51.66 -0.41 22.95
C LEU A 116 52.39 -1.72 23.30
N LEU A 117 51.70 -2.86 23.33
CA LEU A 117 52.32 -4.16 23.62
C LEU A 117 53.42 -4.51 22.62
N MET A 118 53.14 -4.27 21.34
CA MET A 118 54.07 -4.52 20.25
C MET A 118 55.29 -3.59 20.33
N TRP A 119 55.09 -2.34 20.72
CA TRP A 119 56.19 -1.41 21.03
C TRP A 119 57.06 -1.94 22.18
N LEU A 120 56.45 -2.33 23.30
CA LEU A 120 57.16 -2.83 24.48
C LEU A 120 57.99 -4.09 24.20
N GLN A 121 57.53 -4.95 23.28
CA GLN A 121 58.24 -6.17 22.91
C GLN A 121 59.34 -5.93 21.86
N THR A 122 59.04 -5.18 20.81
CA THR A 122 59.90 -5.12 19.62
C THR A 122 60.77 -3.87 19.53
N HIS A 123 60.39 -2.80 20.25
CA HIS A 123 60.98 -1.46 20.14
C HIS A 123 61.07 -0.96 18.67
N ASN A 124 60.20 -1.47 17.79
CA ASN A 124 60.22 -1.20 16.36
C ASN A 124 59.02 -0.33 15.96
N ALA A 125 59.26 0.96 15.79
CA ALA A 125 58.22 1.94 15.42
C ALA A 125 57.56 1.62 14.07
N TRP A 126 58.32 1.13 13.08
CA TRP A 126 57.77 0.78 11.77
C TRP A 126 56.77 -0.35 11.84
N ALA A 127 57.08 -1.37 12.65
CA ALA A 127 56.20 -2.52 12.82
C ALA A 127 54.87 -2.11 13.47
N VAL A 128 54.91 -1.21 14.47
CA VAL A 128 53.71 -0.65 15.11
C VAL A 128 52.87 0.16 14.12
N CYS A 129 53.49 1.05 13.33
CA CYS A 129 52.79 1.85 12.33
C CYS A 129 52.10 0.98 11.26
N ILE A 130 52.78 -0.06 10.75
CA ILE A 130 52.21 -1.00 9.78
C ILE A 130 51.02 -1.76 10.38
N ASN A 131 51.12 -2.17 11.65
CA ASN A 131 50.03 -2.84 12.36
C ASN A 131 48.79 -1.92 12.50
N MET A 132 48.98 -0.69 13.00
CA MET A 132 47.90 0.28 13.14
C MET A 132 47.25 0.63 11.79
N ALA A 133 48.07 0.84 10.75
CA ALA A 133 47.58 1.15 9.41
C ALA A 133 46.76 0.00 8.81
N SER A 134 47.22 -1.25 8.97
CA SER A 134 46.47 -2.42 8.48
C SER A 134 45.18 -2.65 9.28
N ALA A 135 45.17 -2.41 10.59
CA ALA A 135 43.95 -2.52 11.40
C ALA A 135 42.90 -1.48 10.98
N ALA A 136 43.34 -0.24 10.75
CA ALA A 136 42.49 0.81 10.20
C ALA A 136 41.96 0.46 8.81
N ALA A 137 42.81 -0.08 7.92
CA ALA A 137 42.43 -0.50 6.58
C ALA A 137 41.37 -1.62 6.61
N VAL A 138 41.55 -2.63 7.47
CA VAL A 138 40.56 -3.71 7.64
C VAL A 138 39.23 -3.16 8.16
N PHE A 139 39.26 -2.28 9.17
CA PHE A 139 38.06 -1.65 9.70
C PHE A 139 37.29 -0.87 8.61
N VAL A 140 37.98 0.00 7.88
CA VAL A 140 37.39 0.79 6.79
C VAL A 140 36.83 -0.12 5.69
N PHE A 141 37.58 -1.15 5.29
CA PHE A 141 37.15 -2.09 4.27
C PHE A 141 35.87 -2.85 4.66
N VAL A 142 35.80 -3.36 5.89
CA VAL A 142 34.59 -4.07 6.38
C VAL A 142 33.40 -3.11 6.42
N GLN A 143 33.58 -1.88 6.89
CA GLN A 143 32.51 -0.89 6.95
C GLN A 143 32.02 -0.47 5.57
N LEU A 144 32.92 -0.30 4.60
CA LEU A 144 32.56 0.01 3.22
C LEU A 144 31.78 -1.14 2.58
N ARG A 145 32.23 -2.39 2.76
CA ARG A 145 31.53 -3.58 2.29
C ARG A 145 30.15 -3.72 2.89
N ARG A 146 30.00 -3.40 4.19
CA ARG A 146 28.70 -3.39 4.85
C ARG A 146 27.76 -2.35 4.24
N ARG A 147 28.20 -1.10 4.11
CA ARG A 147 27.41 -0.03 3.48
C ARG A 147 26.99 -0.38 2.05
N GLN A 148 27.90 -0.99 1.28
CA GLN A 148 27.59 -1.45 -0.07
C GLN A 148 26.50 -2.53 -0.10
N ARG A 149 26.51 -3.47 0.86
CA ARG A 149 25.47 -4.50 0.98
C ARG A 149 24.14 -3.91 1.38
N GLU A 150 24.11 -3.06 2.41
CA GLU A 150 22.88 -2.37 2.85
C GLU A 150 22.29 -1.53 1.71
N ALA A 151 23.11 -0.80 0.97
CA ALA A 151 22.67 -0.03 -0.20
C ALA A 151 22.15 -0.93 -1.33
N ALA A 152 22.78 -2.09 -1.57
CA ALA A 152 22.34 -3.04 -2.58
C ALA A 152 21.00 -3.71 -2.20
N GLU A 153 20.82 -4.06 -0.93
CA GLU A 153 19.57 -4.63 -0.40
C GLU A 153 18.42 -3.61 -0.50
N LEU A 154 18.66 -2.35 -0.10
CA LEU A 154 17.70 -1.27 -0.26
C LEU A 154 17.35 -1.05 -1.74
N ALA A 155 18.35 -1.00 -2.62
CA ALA A 155 18.14 -0.85 -4.05
C ALA A 155 17.35 -2.03 -4.66
N ALA A 156 17.57 -3.26 -4.18
CA ALA A 156 16.80 -4.43 -4.58
C ALA A 156 15.33 -4.31 -4.15
N SER A 157 15.07 -3.96 -2.87
CA SER A 157 13.70 -3.75 -2.39
C SER A 157 12.97 -2.64 -3.14
N GLN A 158 13.67 -1.54 -3.47
CA GLN A 158 13.10 -0.44 -4.25
C GLN A 158 12.75 -0.88 -5.67
N ARG A 159 13.61 -1.69 -6.31
CA ARG A 159 13.32 -2.24 -7.65
C ARG A 159 12.10 -3.15 -7.64
N GLU A 160 11.93 -3.97 -6.60
CA GLU A 160 10.75 -4.83 -6.45
C GLU A 160 9.47 -3.99 -6.33
N ILE A 161 9.48 -2.95 -5.50
CA ILE A 161 8.35 -2.02 -5.36
C ILE A 161 8.02 -1.33 -6.69
N ILE A 162 9.03 -0.77 -7.36
CA ILE A 162 8.84 -0.08 -8.66
C ILE A 162 8.34 -1.05 -9.73
N ALA A 163 8.84 -2.29 -9.77
CA ALA A 163 8.40 -3.30 -10.72
C ALA A 163 6.93 -3.69 -10.47
N ALA A 164 6.53 -3.86 -9.21
CA ALA A 164 5.15 -4.14 -8.83
C ALA A 164 4.21 -2.98 -9.21
N GLU A 165 4.63 -1.74 -8.98
CA GLU A 165 3.86 -0.55 -9.37
C GLU A 165 3.71 -0.45 -10.89
N ARG A 166 4.80 -0.63 -11.66
CA ARG A 166 4.76 -0.65 -13.12
C ARG A 166 3.86 -1.74 -13.69
N ALA A 167 3.85 -2.93 -13.08
CA ALA A 167 2.97 -4.01 -13.50
C ALA A 167 1.49 -3.63 -13.28
N ARG A 168 1.17 -3.01 -12.14
CA ARG A 168 -0.19 -2.51 -11.86
C ARG A 168 -0.62 -1.44 -12.85
N THR A 169 0.24 -0.45 -13.12
CA THR A 169 -0.08 0.61 -14.10
C THR A 169 -0.26 0.06 -15.50
N ALA A 170 0.61 -0.88 -15.92
CA ALA A 170 0.49 -1.50 -17.25
C ALA A 170 -0.83 -2.28 -17.41
N VAL A 171 -1.26 -3.03 -16.38
CA VAL A 171 -2.55 -3.72 -16.39
C VAL A 171 -3.71 -2.72 -16.48
N ALA A 172 -3.67 -1.64 -15.70
CA ALA A 172 -4.71 -0.61 -15.74
C ALA A 172 -4.78 0.10 -17.10
N ASP A 173 -3.64 0.44 -17.71
CA ASP A 173 -3.59 1.07 -19.03
C ASP A 173 -4.13 0.13 -20.11
N GLN A 174 -3.78 -1.16 -20.06
CA GLN A 174 -4.32 -2.16 -20.97
C GLN A 174 -5.84 -2.30 -20.82
N GLN A 175 -6.36 -2.30 -19.59
CA GLN A 175 -7.80 -2.36 -19.33
C GLN A 175 -8.52 -1.12 -19.85
N ARG A 176 -7.94 0.08 -19.71
CA ARG A 176 -8.48 1.32 -20.28
C ARG A 176 -8.54 1.25 -21.80
N GLU A 177 -7.49 0.75 -22.44
CA GLU A 177 -7.45 0.58 -23.90
C GLU A 177 -8.52 -0.41 -24.38
N ILE A 178 -8.61 -1.58 -23.73
CA ILE A 178 -9.63 -2.59 -24.05
C ILE A 178 -11.03 -2.02 -23.90
N SER A 179 -11.32 -1.32 -22.79
CA SER A 179 -12.64 -0.72 -22.56
C SER A 179 -12.98 0.36 -23.60
N ALA A 180 -12.03 1.19 -24.01
CA ALA A 180 -12.25 2.17 -25.08
C ALA A 180 -12.54 1.48 -26.42
N GLN A 181 -11.77 0.46 -26.79
CA GLN A 181 -12.00 -0.32 -28.01
C GLN A 181 -13.37 -1.02 -27.98
N LEU A 182 -13.75 -1.61 -26.84
CA LEU A 182 -15.07 -2.22 -26.66
C LEU A 182 -16.18 -1.17 -26.76
N HIS A 183 -15.99 0.01 -26.17
CA HIS A 183 -16.97 1.10 -26.27
C HIS A 183 -17.19 1.52 -27.72
N ASP A 184 -16.12 1.69 -28.49
CA ASP A 184 -16.19 2.11 -29.89
C ASP A 184 -16.86 1.06 -30.77
N VAL A 185 -16.50 -0.23 -30.59
CA VAL A 185 -17.13 -1.34 -31.34
C VAL A 185 -18.60 -1.49 -30.97
N LEU A 186 -18.95 -1.47 -29.68
CA LEU A 186 -20.34 -1.57 -29.22
C LEU A 186 -21.17 -0.37 -29.68
N ALA A 187 -20.63 0.85 -29.55
CA ALA A 187 -21.30 2.06 -30.01
C ALA A 187 -21.53 2.03 -31.52
N HIS A 188 -20.54 1.62 -32.32
CA HIS A 188 -20.67 1.61 -33.77
C HIS A 188 -21.61 0.51 -34.27
N THR A 189 -21.45 -0.73 -33.79
CA THR A 189 -22.20 -1.89 -34.30
C THR A 189 -23.66 -1.91 -33.84
N LEU A 190 -23.92 -1.68 -32.55
CA LEU A 190 -25.28 -1.70 -32.02
C LEU A 190 -26.05 -0.43 -32.38
N SER A 191 -25.41 0.74 -32.44
CA SER A 191 -26.10 1.94 -32.94
C SER A 191 -26.43 1.81 -34.43
N GLY A 192 -25.51 1.24 -35.23
CA GLY A 192 -25.78 0.89 -36.62
C GLY A 192 -26.98 -0.05 -36.76
N LEU A 193 -27.01 -1.13 -35.98
CA LEU A 193 -28.14 -2.07 -35.94
C LEU A 193 -29.46 -1.38 -35.57
N ILE A 194 -29.45 -0.52 -34.54
CA ILE A 194 -30.64 0.25 -34.13
C ILE A 194 -31.13 1.14 -35.28
N ILE A 195 -30.24 1.85 -35.97
CA ILE A 195 -30.59 2.71 -37.11
C ILE A 195 -31.16 1.86 -38.26
N THR A 196 -30.55 0.72 -38.57
CA THR A 196 -31.05 -0.19 -39.62
C THR A 196 -32.43 -0.75 -39.29
N LEU A 197 -32.66 -1.18 -38.05
CA LEU A 197 -33.98 -1.68 -37.60
C LEU A 197 -35.05 -0.58 -37.62
N GLN A 198 -34.69 0.65 -37.25
CA GLN A 198 -35.59 1.80 -37.36
C GLN A 198 -35.93 2.11 -38.82
N GLY A 199 -34.95 2.07 -39.72
CA GLY A 199 -35.16 2.22 -41.16
C GLY A 199 -36.08 1.14 -41.75
N ALA A 200 -35.84 -0.12 -41.38
CA ALA A 200 -36.70 -1.24 -41.77
C ALA A 200 -38.14 -1.09 -41.26
N THR A 201 -38.30 -0.58 -40.03
CA THR A 201 -39.64 -0.31 -39.45
C THR A 201 -40.38 0.76 -40.25
N LEU A 202 -39.69 1.84 -40.64
CA LEU A 202 -40.29 2.92 -41.45
C LEU A 202 -40.65 2.46 -42.87
N MET A 203 -39.82 1.61 -43.49
CA MET A 203 -40.12 1.03 -44.81
C MET A 203 -41.34 0.09 -44.74
N ALA A 204 -41.39 -0.80 -43.74
CA ALA A 204 -42.53 -1.70 -43.53
C ALA A 204 -43.85 -0.93 -43.33
N GLN A 205 -43.82 0.20 -42.61
CA GLN A 205 -44.99 1.07 -42.46
C GLN A 205 -45.40 1.75 -43.77
N ARG A 206 -44.45 2.22 -44.57
CA ARG A 206 -44.73 2.84 -45.88
C ARG A 206 -45.32 1.86 -46.88
N GLU A 207 -44.83 0.63 -46.89
CA GLU A 207 -45.29 -0.42 -47.81
C GLU A 207 -46.55 -1.15 -47.34
N SER A 208 -47.19 -0.69 -46.26
CA SER A 208 -48.39 -1.32 -45.67
C SER A 208 -48.18 -2.81 -45.36
N SER A 209 -46.98 -3.18 -44.90
CA SER A 209 -46.64 -4.54 -44.50
C SER A 209 -47.46 -5.01 -43.28
N SER A 210 -47.48 -6.32 -43.02
CA SER A 210 -48.22 -6.90 -41.88
C SER A 210 -47.90 -6.19 -40.54
N ALA A 211 -48.93 -6.00 -39.72
CA ALA A 211 -48.80 -5.48 -38.35
C ALA A 211 -47.82 -6.32 -37.51
N GLU A 212 -47.78 -7.63 -37.76
CA GLU A 212 -46.89 -8.59 -37.08
C GLU A 212 -45.40 -8.34 -37.42
N LEU A 213 -45.09 -7.98 -38.67
CA LEU A 213 -43.73 -7.63 -39.08
C LEU A 213 -43.26 -6.33 -38.41
N THR A 214 -44.15 -5.34 -38.34
CA THR A 214 -43.86 -4.04 -37.71
C THR A 214 -43.65 -4.18 -36.20
N ASP A 215 -44.40 -5.07 -35.54
CA ASP A 215 -44.26 -5.35 -34.11
C ASP A 215 -42.96 -6.14 -33.81
N THR A 216 -42.61 -7.09 -34.68
CA THR A 216 -41.34 -7.83 -34.59
C THR A 216 -40.13 -6.90 -34.70
N LEU A 217 -40.13 -5.96 -35.65
CA LEU A 217 -39.05 -4.98 -35.82
C LEU A 217 -38.92 -4.02 -34.62
N ARG A 218 -40.05 -3.64 -34.01
CA ARG A 218 -40.06 -2.82 -32.78
C ARG A 218 -39.49 -3.58 -31.59
N THR A 219 -39.84 -4.86 -31.46
CA THR A 219 -39.29 -5.75 -30.44
C THR A 219 -37.78 -5.94 -30.62
N ALA A 220 -37.33 -6.19 -31.85
CA ALA A 220 -35.90 -6.28 -32.17
C ALA A 220 -35.13 -4.99 -31.85
N THR A 221 -35.73 -3.82 -32.12
CA THR A 221 -35.14 -2.51 -31.77
C THR A 221 -35.01 -2.33 -30.25
N THR A 222 -35.98 -2.82 -29.49
CA THR A 222 -35.97 -2.76 -28.02
C THR A 222 -34.88 -3.66 -27.45
N LEU A 223 -34.81 -4.92 -27.91
CA LEU A 223 -33.74 -5.86 -27.54
C LEU A 223 -32.34 -5.32 -27.85
N ALA A 224 -32.16 -4.68 -29.01
CA ALA A 224 -30.87 -4.07 -29.37
C ALA A 224 -30.48 -2.89 -28.44
N ARG A 225 -31.46 -2.12 -27.94
CA ARG A 225 -31.23 -1.03 -26.98
C ARG A 225 -30.88 -1.56 -25.60
N ASP A 226 -31.61 -2.58 -25.15
CA ASP A 226 -31.38 -3.20 -23.85
C ASP A 226 -30.00 -3.87 -23.81
N GLY A 227 -29.63 -4.61 -24.87
CA GLY A 227 -28.30 -5.20 -25.03
C GLY A 227 -27.15 -4.17 -25.05
N LEU A 228 -27.37 -2.99 -25.66
CA LEU A 228 -26.38 -1.89 -25.60
C LEU A 228 -26.25 -1.32 -24.17
N GLY A 229 -27.34 -1.26 -23.42
CA GLY A 229 -27.35 -0.87 -22.00
C GLY A 229 -26.57 -1.85 -21.13
N GLU A 230 -26.83 -3.15 -21.29
CA GLU A 230 -26.15 -4.22 -20.55
C GLU A 230 -24.65 -4.29 -20.89
N ALA A 231 -24.28 -4.16 -22.18
CA ALA A 231 -22.89 -4.17 -22.59
C ALA A 231 -22.11 -2.96 -22.04
N ARG A 232 -22.73 -1.77 -21.97
CA ARG A 232 -22.12 -0.59 -21.31
C ARG A 232 -21.92 -0.81 -19.82
N ALA A 233 -22.91 -1.40 -19.14
CA ALA A 233 -22.80 -1.71 -17.72
C ALA A 233 -21.68 -2.73 -17.44
N ALA A 234 -21.51 -3.74 -18.30
CA ALA A 234 -20.43 -4.71 -18.19
C ALA A 234 -19.04 -4.05 -18.36
N VAL A 235 -18.87 -3.17 -19.35
CA VAL A 235 -17.61 -2.42 -19.58
C VAL A 235 -17.31 -1.46 -18.42
N GLU A 236 -18.33 -0.81 -17.84
CA GLU A 236 -18.15 0.05 -16.67
C GLU A 236 -17.74 -0.75 -15.43
N SER A 237 -18.28 -1.96 -15.23
CA SER A 237 -17.86 -2.82 -14.09
C SER A 237 -16.38 -3.25 -14.18
N LEU A 238 -15.86 -3.47 -15.39
CA LEU A 238 -14.43 -3.77 -15.61
C LEU A 238 -13.53 -2.56 -15.32
N ARG A 239 -14.09 -1.35 -15.40
CA ARG A 239 -13.41 -0.11 -15.08
C ARG A 239 -13.41 0.17 -13.57
N ASP A 240 -14.50 -0.14 -12.86
CA ASP A 240 -14.59 0.00 -11.41
C ASP A 240 -13.65 -0.97 -10.66
N ASP A 241 -13.44 -2.18 -11.16
CA ASP A 241 -12.52 -3.16 -10.54
C ASP A 241 -11.02 -2.82 -10.77
N SER A 242 -10.71 -1.94 -11.72
CA SER A 242 -9.34 -1.57 -12.10
C SER A 242 -8.94 -0.15 -11.69
N MET A 243 -9.90 0.72 -11.42
CA MET A 243 -9.67 2.12 -11.09
C MET A 243 -9.99 2.41 -9.62
N SER A 244 -9.03 2.12 -8.75
CA SER A 244 -8.87 2.89 -7.50
C SER A 244 -8.23 4.27 -7.78
N ASP A 245 -8.70 4.98 -8.81
CA ASP A 245 -8.41 6.40 -9.04
C ASP A 245 -9.66 7.17 -8.61
N GLN A 246 -9.47 8.11 -7.67
CA GLN A 246 -10.55 8.77 -6.94
C GLN A 246 -11.68 9.23 -7.88
N PRO A 247 -12.96 8.88 -7.57
CA PRO A 247 -14.08 9.27 -8.41
C PRO A 247 -14.09 10.79 -8.61
N GLU A 248 -14.45 11.22 -9.84
CA GLU A 248 -14.69 12.64 -10.16
C GLU A 248 -15.48 13.28 -9.02
N ALA A 249 -14.95 14.37 -8.45
CA ALA A 249 -15.55 15.01 -7.30
C ALA A 249 -17.04 15.33 -7.56
N LEU A 250 -17.88 15.21 -6.53
CA LEU A 250 -19.33 15.30 -6.67
C LEU A 250 -19.80 16.63 -7.30
N ALA A 251 -19.11 17.74 -7.02
CA ALA A 251 -19.45 19.07 -7.54
C ALA A 251 -19.30 19.19 -9.07
N PRO A 252 -18.13 18.92 -9.69
CA PRO A 252 -17.99 18.97 -11.14
C PRO A 252 -18.90 17.96 -11.85
N TRP A 253 -19.09 16.77 -11.27
CA TRP A 253 -20.03 15.77 -11.78
C TRP A 253 -21.46 16.30 -11.81
N LEU A 254 -21.97 16.86 -10.70
CA LEU A 254 -23.33 17.38 -10.60
C LEU A 254 -23.55 18.52 -11.61
N ALA A 255 -22.60 19.45 -11.72
CA ALA A 255 -22.68 20.56 -12.66
C ALA A 255 -22.77 20.08 -14.13
N LYS A 256 -22.00 19.05 -14.49
CA LYS A 256 -22.04 18.44 -15.83
C LYS A 256 -23.36 17.75 -16.10
N THR A 257 -23.85 16.95 -15.16
CA THR A 257 -25.13 16.22 -15.27
C THR A 257 -26.30 17.19 -15.44
N LEU A 258 -26.35 18.27 -14.66
CA LEU A 258 -27.41 19.29 -14.77
C LEU A 258 -27.39 20.00 -16.12
N ARG A 259 -26.21 20.33 -16.66
CA ARG A 259 -26.09 20.90 -18.01
C ARG A 259 -26.67 19.97 -19.06
N GLN A 260 -26.31 18.68 -19.00
CA GLN A 260 -26.79 17.67 -19.96
C GLN A 260 -28.31 17.46 -19.87
N LEU A 261 -28.88 17.41 -18.67
CA LEU A 261 -30.32 17.25 -18.47
C LEU A 261 -31.12 18.46 -19.00
N ARG A 262 -30.63 19.68 -18.79
CA ARG A 262 -31.26 20.89 -19.33
C ARG A 262 -31.18 20.94 -20.86
N SER A 263 -30.01 20.65 -21.45
CA SER A 263 -29.82 20.75 -22.90
C SER A 263 -30.44 19.59 -23.69
N GLY A 264 -30.47 18.39 -23.12
CA GLY A 264 -30.89 17.16 -23.83
C GLY A 264 -32.33 16.73 -23.55
N ALA A 265 -32.82 16.92 -22.32
CA ALA A 265 -34.14 16.43 -21.89
C ALA A 265 -35.14 17.55 -21.58
N GLY A 266 -34.71 18.82 -21.61
CA GLY A 266 -35.57 19.97 -21.25
C GLY A 266 -36.03 19.95 -19.79
N LEU A 267 -35.35 19.19 -18.93
CA LEU A 267 -35.72 19.03 -17.52
C LEU A 267 -35.27 20.27 -16.74
N ASP A 268 -36.22 20.96 -16.12
CA ASP A 268 -35.92 22.07 -15.22
C ASP A 268 -35.52 21.51 -13.84
N VAL A 269 -34.29 21.77 -13.43
CA VAL A 269 -33.72 21.27 -12.18
C VAL A 269 -33.25 22.43 -11.33
N MET A 270 -33.83 22.56 -10.14
CA MET A 270 -33.48 23.54 -9.12
C MET A 270 -32.63 22.89 -8.04
N VAL A 271 -31.45 23.44 -7.77
CA VAL A 271 -30.56 22.96 -6.69
C VAL A 271 -30.54 24.00 -5.58
N SER A 272 -30.67 23.53 -4.35
CA SER A 272 -30.53 24.33 -3.13
C SER A 272 -29.47 23.73 -2.22
N GLY A 273 -28.58 24.58 -1.70
CA GLY A 273 -27.40 24.18 -0.92
C GLY A 273 -26.19 23.79 -1.76
N ASP A 274 -25.11 23.36 -1.10
CA ASP A 274 -23.82 23.07 -1.74
C ASP A 274 -23.36 21.62 -1.47
N VAL A 275 -22.67 21.05 -2.46
CA VAL A 275 -21.94 19.78 -2.31
C VAL A 275 -20.86 19.88 -1.25
N GLU A 276 -20.26 21.06 -1.05
CA GLU A 276 -19.22 21.26 -0.04
C GLU A 276 -19.74 21.17 1.40
N ASP A 277 -21.05 21.32 1.62
CA ASP A 277 -21.68 21.11 2.93
C ASP A 277 -21.70 19.62 3.33
N LEU A 278 -21.50 18.70 2.36
CA LEU A 278 -21.45 17.27 2.59
C LEU A 278 -20.06 16.82 3.05
N ALA A 279 -20.01 16.13 4.20
CA ALA A 279 -18.78 15.51 4.66
C ALA A 279 -18.23 14.52 3.60
N PRO A 280 -16.90 14.46 3.36
CA PRO A 280 -16.32 13.68 2.28
C PRO A 280 -16.80 12.23 2.18
N ARG A 281 -17.00 11.57 3.33
CA ARG A 281 -17.48 10.17 3.42
C ARG A 281 -18.86 9.93 2.80
N TRP A 282 -19.67 10.98 2.64
CA TRP A 282 -21.03 10.89 2.13
C TRP A 282 -21.14 11.22 0.64
N ARG A 283 -20.08 11.75 0.01
CA ARG A 283 -20.14 12.28 -1.36
C ARG A 283 -20.44 11.20 -2.41
N ASP A 284 -19.92 9.99 -2.25
CA ASP A 284 -20.18 8.88 -3.18
C ASP A 284 -21.61 8.32 -3.05
N LEU A 285 -22.10 8.22 -1.81
CA LEU A 285 -23.50 7.85 -1.55
C LEU A 285 -24.46 8.92 -2.05
N ALA A 286 -24.14 10.20 -1.84
CA ALA A 286 -24.90 11.33 -2.35
C ALA A 286 -24.96 11.31 -3.89
N ARG A 287 -23.84 11.03 -4.57
CA ARG A 287 -23.82 10.85 -6.04
C ARG A 287 -24.79 9.77 -6.48
N SER A 288 -24.77 8.62 -5.80
CA SER A 288 -25.66 7.50 -6.10
C SER A 288 -27.13 7.86 -5.90
N VAL A 289 -27.46 8.56 -4.81
CA VAL A 289 -28.82 9.04 -4.51
C VAL A 289 -29.29 10.05 -5.57
N LEU A 290 -28.43 10.99 -5.98
CA LEU A 290 -28.75 11.98 -7.01
C LEU A 290 -29.01 11.30 -8.36
N MET A 291 -28.18 10.33 -8.74
CA MET A 291 -28.37 9.56 -9.98
C MET A 291 -29.69 8.79 -9.99
N GLU A 292 -29.94 8.01 -8.94
CA GLU A 292 -31.13 7.19 -8.82
C GLU A 292 -32.38 8.07 -8.74
N GLY A 293 -32.32 9.16 -7.99
CA GLY A 293 -33.41 10.14 -7.86
C GLY A 293 -33.76 10.83 -9.17
N LEU A 294 -32.76 11.28 -9.94
CA LEU A 294 -32.96 11.90 -11.25
C LEU A 294 -33.51 10.90 -12.26
N THR A 295 -33.00 9.67 -12.26
CA THR A 295 -33.46 8.59 -13.14
C THR A 295 -34.91 8.22 -12.85
N ASN A 296 -35.25 8.03 -11.57
CA ASN A 296 -36.62 7.74 -11.16
C ASN A 296 -37.56 8.91 -11.40
N SER A 297 -37.13 10.16 -11.22
CA SER A 297 -37.94 11.34 -11.58
C SER A 297 -38.23 11.38 -13.09
N MET A 298 -37.25 11.10 -13.95
CA MET A 298 -37.48 11.01 -15.39
C MET A 298 -38.40 9.86 -15.79
N ARG A 299 -38.32 8.72 -15.07
CA ARG A 299 -39.13 7.53 -15.34
C ARG A 299 -40.59 7.68 -14.88
N HIS A 300 -40.79 8.29 -13.70
CA HIS A 300 -42.08 8.32 -13.00
C HIS A 300 -42.79 9.68 -13.07
N ALA A 301 -42.09 10.76 -13.40
CA ALA A 301 -42.62 12.13 -13.46
C ALA A 301 -42.10 12.88 -14.69
N ALA A 302 -42.18 12.24 -15.86
CA ALA A 302 -41.65 12.78 -17.10
C ALA A 302 -42.22 14.18 -17.42
N GLY A 303 -41.34 15.19 -17.44
CA GLY A 303 -41.68 16.59 -17.70
C GLY A 303 -41.94 17.45 -16.45
N ALA A 304 -41.96 16.86 -15.25
CA ALA A 304 -42.05 17.63 -14.00
C ALA A 304 -40.69 18.25 -13.66
N PRO A 305 -40.63 19.53 -13.24
CA PRO A 305 -39.43 20.10 -12.67
C PRO A 305 -38.94 19.28 -11.45
N VAL A 306 -37.63 19.22 -11.24
CA VAL A 306 -37.02 18.48 -10.14
C VAL A 306 -36.31 19.44 -9.20
N ARG A 307 -36.53 19.25 -7.90
CA ARG A 307 -35.83 19.96 -6.83
C ARG A 307 -34.79 19.04 -6.20
N ILE A 308 -33.57 19.56 -6.06
CA ILE A 308 -32.47 18.94 -5.33
C ILE A 308 -32.17 19.80 -4.10
N VAL A 309 -32.10 19.18 -2.93
CA VAL A 309 -31.69 19.81 -1.66
C VAL A 309 -30.44 19.09 -1.17
N LEU A 310 -29.36 19.85 -0.97
CA LEU A 310 -28.10 19.38 -0.41
C LEU A 310 -27.82 20.16 0.87
N THR A 311 -27.74 19.46 1.99
CA THR A 311 -27.37 20.04 3.28
C THR A 311 -26.41 19.11 3.99
N LYS A 312 -25.78 19.56 5.07
CA LYS A 312 -24.90 18.73 5.89
C LYS A 312 -25.56 17.45 6.45
N ASP A 313 -26.88 17.41 6.56
CA ASP A 313 -27.65 16.31 7.18
C ASP A 313 -28.54 15.55 6.17
N VAL A 314 -28.88 16.15 5.03
CA VAL A 314 -29.82 15.57 4.05
C VAL A 314 -29.38 15.80 2.60
N VAL A 315 -29.53 14.76 1.78
CA VAL A 315 -29.54 14.82 0.31
C VAL A 315 -30.92 14.38 -0.17
N GLN A 316 -31.65 15.23 -0.87
CA GLN A 316 -33.03 14.96 -1.29
C GLN A 316 -33.25 15.35 -2.75
N VAL A 317 -33.99 14.50 -3.47
CA VAL A 317 -34.44 14.70 -4.84
C VAL A 317 -35.95 14.53 -4.88
N THR A 318 -36.66 15.55 -5.32
CA THR A 318 -38.13 15.59 -5.33
C THR A 318 -38.64 16.12 -6.66
N SER A 319 -39.55 15.40 -7.30
CA SER A 319 -40.33 15.93 -8.42
C SER A 319 -41.37 16.92 -7.91
N ILE A 320 -41.50 18.08 -8.56
CA ILE A 320 -42.41 19.15 -8.17
C ILE A 320 -43.29 19.56 -9.36
N GLY A 321 -44.59 19.74 -9.14
CA GLY A 321 -45.52 20.12 -10.21
C GLY A 321 -46.97 19.69 -9.95
N ASP A 322 -47.87 20.06 -10.87
CA ASP A 322 -49.28 19.72 -10.83
C ASP A 322 -49.50 18.23 -11.16
N PRO A 323 -50.10 17.43 -10.25
CA PRO A 323 -50.38 16.00 -10.46
C PRO A 323 -51.14 15.70 -11.76
N THR A 324 -51.94 16.65 -12.24
CA THR A 324 -52.83 16.47 -13.39
C THR A 324 -52.12 16.60 -14.75
N ARG A 325 -50.86 17.05 -14.77
CA ARG A 325 -50.09 17.28 -16.01
C ARG A 325 -49.13 16.15 -16.37
N PHE A 326 -48.95 15.15 -15.50
CA PHE A 326 -47.91 14.13 -15.68
C PHE A 326 -48.50 12.74 -15.70
N VAL A 327 -48.06 11.93 -16.66
CA VAL A 327 -48.58 10.57 -16.85
C VAL A 327 -47.86 9.64 -15.87
N ASP A 328 -48.55 9.22 -14.82
CA ASP A 328 -48.11 8.09 -14.00
C ASP A 328 -48.19 6.80 -14.84
N ARG A 329 -47.05 6.33 -15.33
CA ARG A 329 -46.94 5.08 -16.09
C ARG A 329 -46.78 3.86 -15.18
N GLY A 330 -47.59 3.77 -14.12
CA GLY A 330 -47.50 2.82 -13.02
C GLY A 330 -46.85 1.44 -13.31
N HIS A 331 -45.90 1.11 -12.44
CA HIS A 331 -45.41 -0.20 -11.96
C HIS A 331 -45.11 -1.35 -12.96
N ALA A 332 -43.81 -1.61 -13.16
CA ALA A 332 -43.17 -2.91 -12.87
C ALA A 332 -41.63 -2.83 -13.08
N SER A 333 -40.87 -3.43 -12.16
CA SER A 333 -39.41 -3.63 -12.13
C SER A 333 -38.52 -2.41 -11.79
N GLY A 334 -38.28 -2.18 -10.49
CA GLY A 334 -37.29 -1.19 -10.01
C GLY A 334 -36.73 -1.40 -8.60
N GLY A 335 -37.28 -2.33 -7.81
CA GLY A 335 -36.96 -2.43 -6.38
C GLY A 335 -35.53 -2.84 -6.02
N ARG A 336 -34.75 -3.42 -6.94
CA ARG A 336 -33.38 -3.88 -6.63
C ARG A 336 -32.40 -2.71 -6.44
N GLY A 337 -32.53 -1.65 -7.22
CA GLY A 337 -31.64 -0.47 -7.13
C GLY A 337 -31.82 0.28 -5.82
N LEU A 338 -33.05 0.60 -5.46
CA LEU A 338 -33.40 1.30 -4.22
C LEU A 338 -33.11 0.46 -2.96
N THR A 339 -33.31 -0.87 -3.02
CA THR A 339 -32.99 -1.76 -1.89
C THR A 339 -31.48 -1.81 -1.63
N GLY A 340 -30.66 -2.01 -2.68
CA GLY A 340 -29.21 -2.00 -2.54
C GLY A 340 -28.66 -0.62 -2.11
N LEU A 341 -29.29 0.47 -2.58
CA LEU A 341 -28.94 1.81 -2.14
C LEU A 341 -29.28 2.02 -0.65
N ALA A 342 -30.41 1.51 -0.16
CA ALA A 342 -30.81 1.59 1.25
C ALA A 342 -29.87 0.79 2.15
N GLU A 343 -29.45 -0.42 1.74
CA GLU A 343 -28.49 -1.24 2.47
C GLU A 343 -27.14 -0.52 2.63
N ARG A 344 -26.63 0.09 1.55
CA ARG A 344 -25.37 0.84 1.58
C ARG A 344 -25.44 2.10 2.43
N VAL A 345 -26.56 2.82 2.40
CA VAL A 345 -26.78 4.00 3.25
C VAL A 345 -26.86 3.60 4.72
N SER A 346 -27.57 2.50 5.02
CA SER A 346 -27.65 1.95 6.38
C SER A 346 -26.29 1.49 6.90
N ALA A 347 -25.48 0.82 6.06
CA ALA A 347 -24.13 0.41 6.41
C ALA A 347 -23.19 1.59 6.73
N ALA A 348 -23.43 2.76 6.13
CA ALA A 348 -22.73 4.00 6.43
C ALA A 348 -23.30 4.77 7.64
N GLY A 349 -24.37 4.27 8.28
CA GLY A 349 -25.02 4.88 9.43
C GLY A 349 -26.04 5.98 9.08
N GLY A 350 -26.58 5.99 7.86
CA GLY A 350 -27.66 6.88 7.44
C GLY A 350 -28.99 6.13 7.26
N THR A 351 -30.04 6.87 6.88
CA THR A 351 -31.33 6.30 6.50
C THR A 351 -31.77 6.79 5.13
N LEU A 352 -32.37 5.91 4.33
CA LEU A 352 -32.90 6.24 3.01
C LEU A 352 -34.43 6.15 3.05
N HIS A 353 -35.10 7.19 2.56
CA HIS A 353 -36.55 7.21 2.37
C HIS A 353 -36.85 7.42 0.89
N TYR A 354 -37.83 6.69 0.37
CA TYR A 354 -38.28 6.85 -1.02
C TYR A 354 -39.77 6.55 -1.13
N GLY A 355 -40.44 7.22 -2.07
CA GLY A 355 -41.86 7.02 -2.31
C GLY A 355 -42.40 7.82 -3.49
N SER A 356 -43.59 7.44 -3.95
CA SER A 356 -44.37 8.23 -4.88
C SER A 356 -45.06 9.37 -4.12
N THR A 357 -45.00 10.58 -4.67
CA THR A 357 -45.71 11.75 -4.15
C THR A 357 -46.80 12.16 -5.13
N ALA A 358 -47.71 13.05 -4.72
CA ALA A 358 -48.74 13.58 -5.62
C ALA A 358 -48.14 14.24 -6.89
N ALA A 359 -46.91 14.75 -6.80
CA ALA A 359 -46.19 15.38 -7.91
C ALA A 359 -45.22 14.44 -8.66
N GLY A 360 -45.15 13.14 -8.28
CA GLY A 360 -44.28 12.17 -8.91
C GLY A 360 -43.51 11.30 -7.93
N PHE A 361 -42.23 11.60 -7.72
CA PHE A 361 -41.31 10.78 -6.93
C PHE A 361 -40.49 11.63 -5.94
N GLU A 362 -40.18 11.04 -4.78
CA GLU A 362 -39.29 11.58 -3.77
C GLU A 362 -38.29 10.52 -3.31
N LEU A 363 -37.03 10.93 -3.16
CA LEU A 363 -35.94 10.15 -2.60
C LEU A 363 -35.11 11.06 -1.69
N SER A 364 -34.95 10.67 -0.42
CA SER A 364 -34.12 11.38 0.55
C SER A 364 -33.18 10.44 1.28
N MET A 365 -31.95 10.89 1.46
CA MET A 365 -30.93 10.27 2.30
C MET A 365 -30.67 11.20 3.49
N HIS A 366 -30.87 10.68 4.70
CA HIS A 366 -30.51 11.34 5.95
C HIS A 366 -29.20 10.77 6.46
N MET A 367 -28.23 11.64 6.70
CA MET A 367 -26.92 11.27 7.19
C MET A 367 -26.94 11.21 8.72
N GLY A 368 -26.47 10.11 9.30
CA GLY A 368 -26.37 10.00 10.75
C GLY A 368 -25.38 11.02 11.31
N THR A 369 -25.81 11.80 12.30
CA THR A 369 -24.90 12.58 13.14
C THR A 369 -24.03 11.57 13.87
N GLY A 370 -22.73 11.58 13.58
CA GLY A 370 -21.79 10.73 14.30
C GLY A 370 -21.96 10.97 15.80
N ARG A 371 -22.14 9.90 16.57
CA ARG A 371 -22.11 9.92 18.04
C ARG A 371 -21.02 10.89 18.49
N SER A 372 -21.41 11.98 19.13
CA SER A 372 -20.51 12.72 20.01
C SER A 372 -20.00 11.71 21.03
N GLU A 373 -18.68 11.57 21.15
CA GLU A 373 -18.03 10.91 22.27
C GLU A 373 -18.51 11.60 23.55
N THR A 374 -19.53 11.05 24.19
CA THR A 374 -19.83 11.35 25.59
C THR A 374 -18.64 10.85 26.40
N GLY A 375 -17.84 11.80 26.88
CA GLY A 375 -16.75 11.56 27.81
C GLY A 375 -17.21 10.71 29.01
N PRO A 376 -16.27 9.99 29.65
CA PRO A 376 -16.61 9.07 30.72
C PRO A 376 -17.31 9.83 31.86
N MET A 377 -18.43 9.28 32.31
CA MET A 377 -19.10 9.69 33.54
C MET A 377 -18.09 9.68 34.69
N ASP A 378 -17.89 10.85 35.28
CA ASP A 378 -17.30 11.01 36.59
C ASP A 378 -18.21 10.32 37.61
N THR A 379 -17.81 9.12 38.05
CA THR A 379 -18.45 8.43 39.15
C THR A 379 -18.14 9.19 40.44
N GLY A 380 -19.10 10.01 40.86
CA GLY A 380 -19.11 10.69 42.14
C GLY A 380 -18.75 9.76 43.29
N ARG A 381 -17.69 10.13 44.00
CA ARG A 381 -17.24 9.53 45.25
C ARG A 381 -18.18 10.01 46.37
N VAL A 382 -18.97 9.10 46.93
CA VAL A 382 -19.69 9.29 48.20
C VAL A 382 -18.97 8.51 49.29
N GLY A 383 -18.49 9.25 50.29
CA GLY A 383 -18.35 8.89 51.72
C GLY A 383 -17.71 7.56 52.12
N THR A 384 -16.56 7.64 52.79
CA THR A 384 -16.48 7.64 54.28
C THR A 384 -15.20 8.34 54.72
#